data_AF-A0A3P7HBK9-F1
#
_entry.id   AF-A0A3P7HBK9-F1
#
_cell.length_a   1.000
_cell.length_b   1.000
_cell.length_c   1.000
_cell.angle_alpha   90.00
_cell.angle_beta   90.00
_cell.angle_gamma   90.00
#
_symmetry.space_group_name_H-M   'P 1'
#
loop_
_entity.id
_entity.type
_entity.pdbx_description
1 polymer ?
#
loop_
_entity_poly.entity_id
_entity_poly.type
_entity_poly.pdbx_seq_one_letter_code
_entity_poly.pdbx_strand_id
1 'polypeptide(L)'
;MQVCYLKYHLTPLDCLGDVNERLQAIRNQRLETIKNIQRLKSEYEHVTRLLEEAGVSPEGELDARRNLGKRKFCSNPKMGLEFLFENHIIERDPAAVARFFVDEKRNLSKAAIGSYLGEISKEFNMQVLEEYLKLHEFSGQDFLPALRNFLFSFQLPGESQKIDKILLSFAHQYVLQNPSAFHTSQDAYVLAYAAILLNTTLHNTNAKSQNLSLADEKTFIQTMLDFDKETNLSEEMIRSVYHGIKSKPIQLAEECSEPSIMRGWLWKLGGRVKIWKRRWFVLTEEYLFYYNAPDRTTQRKGIVALENVCIRRVSNDRSREFCFELFPRPCPNNNTNGVVGSASSNGNLGGGGGTINTRKADREGVITTDYHTTYRMAATNSEEYEKWVTSLQLITNRFGIAAAAAASSVNRRSETPLRGASVPCLSGSSSSTTSSALIGAPGLPSVASQPNPITSVSGSPEI
;
A
#
# COMPACT_ATOMS: atom_id res chain seq x y z
N MET A 1 33.00 -68.76 57.45
CA MET A 1 33.28 -67.52 58.19
C MET A 1 33.47 -66.38 57.19
N GLN A 2 32.85 -65.24 57.48
CA GLN A 2 33.07 -63.90 56.91
C GLN A 2 32.69 -63.60 55.46
N VAL A 3 31.44 -63.15 55.38
CA VAL A 3 30.86 -62.13 54.51
C VAL A 3 31.70 -60.84 54.47
N CYS A 4 31.91 -60.26 53.28
CA CYS A 4 32.24 -58.84 53.10
C CYS A 4 31.30 -58.21 52.05
N TYR A 5 30.15 -57.74 52.52
CA TYR A 5 29.27 -56.81 51.80
C TYR A 5 29.89 -55.41 51.87
N LEU A 6 30.42 -54.89 50.77
CA LEU A 6 30.63 -53.45 50.58
C LEU A 6 29.35 -52.85 50.00
N LYS A 7 28.42 -52.49 50.89
CA LYS A 7 27.18 -51.79 50.56
C LYS A 7 27.44 -50.29 50.74
N TYR A 8 27.63 -49.57 49.63
CA TYR A 8 27.66 -48.11 49.62
C TYR A 8 26.32 -47.58 50.16
N HIS A 9 26.33 -47.05 51.38
CA HIS A 9 25.23 -46.31 51.97
C HIS A 9 25.39 -44.82 51.59
N LEU A 10 24.85 -44.42 50.44
CA LEU A 10 24.48 -43.01 50.22
C LEU A 10 23.17 -42.78 50.95
N THR A 11 23.16 -41.91 51.96
CA THR A 11 21.94 -41.63 52.71
C THR A 11 21.07 -40.63 51.93
N PRO A 12 19.73 -40.72 51.99
CA PRO A 12 18.84 -39.76 51.33
C PRO A 12 19.10 -38.29 51.70
N LEU A 13 19.72 -38.04 52.85
CA LEU A 13 20.09 -36.72 53.35
C LEU A 13 21.21 -36.07 52.52
N ASP A 14 22.17 -36.85 52.05
CA ASP A 14 23.31 -36.37 51.25
C ASP A 14 22.85 -35.91 49.85
N CYS A 15 21.89 -36.62 49.27
CA CYS A 15 21.26 -36.26 47.99
C CYS A 15 20.39 -34.98 48.11
N LEU A 16 19.76 -34.75 49.26
CA LEU A 16 18.97 -33.55 49.54
C LEU A 16 19.85 -32.30 49.73
N GLY A 17 21.06 -32.47 50.29
CA GLY A 17 22.07 -31.41 50.39
C GLY A 17 22.53 -30.90 49.02
N ASP A 18 22.92 -31.80 48.13
CA ASP A 18 23.36 -31.47 46.76
C ASP A 18 22.25 -30.79 45.94
N VAL A 19 21.00 -31.26 46.07
CA VAL A 19 19.85 -30.60 45.41
C VAL A 19 19.62 -29.18 45.95
N ASN A 20 19.74 -28.98 47.27
CA ASN A 20 19.53 -27.66 47.87
C ASN A 20 20.65 -26.67 47.50
N GLU A 21 21.91 -27.13 47.44
CA GLU A 21 23.04 -26.33 46.97
C GLU A 21 22.90 -25.93 45.50
N ARG A 22 22.53 -26.87 44.62
CA ARG A 22 22.24 -26.56 43.21
C ARG A 22 21.09 -25.58 43.05
N LEU A 23 20.03 -25.74 43.84
CA LEU A 23 18.88 -24.85 43.82
C LEU A 23 19.24 -23.44 44.33
N GLN A 24 20.13 -23.33 45.31
CA GLN A 24 20.68 -22.06 45.78
C GLN A 24 21.60 -21.41 44.73
N ALA A 25 22.43 -22.19 44.03
CA ALA A 25 23.24 -21.71 42.91
C ALA A 25 22.38 -21.15 41.77
N ILE A 26 21.30 -21.86 41.38
CA ILE A 26 20.34 -21.38 40.37
C ILE A 26 19.67 -20.07 40.81
N ARG A 27 19.27 -19.97 42.09
CA ARG A 27 18.69 -18.73 42.65
C ARG A 27 19.68 -17.56 42.59
N ASN A 28 20.94 -17.79 42.95
CA ASN A 28 21.99 -16.77 42.90
C ASN A 28 22.27 -16.33 41.46
N GLN A 29 22.37 -17.28 40.53
CA GLN A 29 22.54 -16.99 39.11
C GLN A 29 21.37 -16.17 38.56
N ARG A 30 20.13 -16.54 38.91
CA ARG A 30 18.93 -15.77 38.52
C ARG A 30 18.97 -14.34 39.05
N LEU A 31 19.37 -14.14 40.31
CA LEU A 31 19.50 -12.81 40.90
C LEU A 31 20.54 -11.97 40.16
N GLU A 32 21.66 -12.58 39.79
CA GLU A 32 22.72 -11.88 39.04
C GLU A 32 22.27 -11.53 37.62
N THR A 33 21.55 -12.43 36.94
CA THR A 33 20.92 -12.14 35.65
C THR A 33 19.94 -10.97 35.76
N ILE A 34 19.11 -10.91 36.81
CA ILE A 34 18.18 -9.81 37.04
C ILE A 34 18.92 -8.48 37.22
N LYS A 35 20.01 -8.46 38.01
CA LYS A 35 20.84 -7.25 38.17
C LYS A 35 21.44 -6.81 36.84
N ASN A 36 21.95 -7.74 36.04
CA ASN A 36 22.50 -7.44 34.73
C ASN A 36 21.45 -6.87 33.78
N ILE A 37 20.22 -7.40 33.78
CA ILE A 37 19.09 -6.85 33.00
C ILE A 37 18.76 -5.43 33.47
N GLN A 38 18.70 -5.19 34.78
CA GLN A 38 18.44 -3.86 35.32
C GLN A 38 19.52 -2.86 34.91
N ARG A 39 20.79 -3.26 34.98
CA ARG A 39 21.92 -2.44 34.53
C ARG A 39 21.82 -2.12 33.04
N LEU A 40 21.62 -3.14 32.19
CA LEU A 40 21.46 -2.94 30.75
C LEU A 40 20.28 -2.03 30.42
N LYS A 41 19.18 -2.13 31.16
CA LYS A 41 18.02 -1.26 31.01
C LYS A 41 18.37 0.20 31.33
N SER A 42 19.08 0.46 32.43
CA SER A 42 19.54 1.80 32.77
C SER A 42 20.53 2.36 31.76
N GLU A 43 21.44 1.54 31.24
CA GLU A 43 22.38 1.92 30.18
C GLU A 43 21.64 2.26 28.88
N TYR A 44 20.65 1.46 28.49
CA TYR A 44 19.79 1.72 27.33
C TYR A 44 19.01 3.04 27.48
N GLU A 45 18.36 3.25 28.63
CA GLU A 45 17.64 4.50 28.92
C GLU A 45 18.55 5.74 28.87
N HIS A 46 19.80 5.60 29.32
CA HIS A 46 20.78 6.67 29.25
C HIS A 46 21.18 6.98 27.79
N VAL A 47 21.49 5.96 26.99
CA VAL A 47 21.85 6.13 25.57
C VAL A 47 20.69 6.72 24.78
N THR A 48 19.46 6.25 25.01
CA THR A 48 18.25 6.79 24.36
C THR A 48 18.08 8.29 24.66
N ARG A 49 18.30 8.71 25.91
CA ARG A 49 18.24 10.14 26.27
C ARG A 49 19.30 10.97 25.55
N LEU A 50 20.53 10.46 25.46
CA LEU A 50 21.61 11.15 24.72
C LEU A 50 21.30 11.28 23.23
N LEU A 51 20.68 10.26 22.62
CA LEU A 51 20.23 10.31 21.23
C LEU A 51 19.11 11.35 21.03
N GLU A 52 18.13 11.38 21.94
CA GLU A 52 17.04 12.38 21.91
C GLU A 52 17.55 13.81 22.07
N GLU A 53 18.49 14.05 22.99
CA GLU A 53 19.18 15.34 23.15
C GLU A 53 19.94 15.76 21.89
N ALA A 54 20.48 14.79 21.14
CA ALA A 54 21.11 15.01 19.83
C ALA A 54 20.10 15.15 18.67
N GLY A 55 18.79 15.12 18.94
CA GLY A 55 17.73 15.21 17.94
C GLY A 55 17.44 13.92 17.18
N VAL A 56 17.98 12.78 17.63
CA VAL A 56 17.75 11.45 17.08
C VAL A 56 16.73 10.73 17.95
N SER A 57 15.47 10.70 17.54
CA SER A 57 14.45 9.88 18.20
C SER A 57 14.47 8.47 17.60
N PRO A 58 14.82 7.42 18.37
CA PRO A 58 14.84 6.04 17.87
C PRO A 58 13.47 5.56 17.39
N GLU A 59 12.40 5.97 18.09
CA GLU A 59 11.01 5.66 17.72
C GLU A 59 10.63 6.35 16.40
N GLY A 60 11.00 7.63 16.24
CA GLY A 60 10.77 8.38 14.99
C GLY A 60 11.53 7.80 13.80
N GLU A 61 12.73 7.26 14.00
CA GLU A 61 13.50 6.62 12.93
C GLU A 61 12.93 5.26 12.54
N LEU A 62 12.52 4.44 13.51
CA LEU A 62 11.84 3.16 13.24
C LEU A 62 10.54 3.38 12.48
N ASP A 63 9.73 4.35 12.88
CA ASP A 63 8.52 4.72 12.15
C ASP A 63 8.82 5.25 10.74
N ALA A 64 9.88 6.04 10.56
CA ALA A 64 10.31 6.50 9.25
C ALA A 64 10.72 5.34 8.34
N ARG A 65 11.48 4.36 8.86
CA ARG A 65 11.86 3.15 8.11
C ARG A 65 10.63 2.29 7.81
N ARG A 66 9.72 2.11 8.77
CA ARG A 66 8.44 1.39 8.57
C ARG A 66 7.63 2.02 7.45
N ASN A 67 7.47 3.34 7.47
CA ASN A 67 6.74 4.06 6.44
C ASN A 67 7.44 4.04 5.07
N LEU A 68 8.77 4.07 5.02
CA LEU A 68 9.53 3.84 3.79
C LEU A 68 9.30 2.43 3.23
N GLY A 69 9.31 1.40 4.07
CA GLY A 69 9.02 0.02 3.69
C GLY A 69 7.59 -0.13 3.13
N LYS A 70 6.58 0.46 3.77
CA LYS A 70 5.20 0.52 3.25
C LYS A 70 5.14 1.17 1.86
N ARG A 71 5.83 2.29 1.64
CA ARG A 71 5.89 2.95 0.33
C ARG A 71 6.53 2.06 -0.73
N LYS A 72 7.67 1.44 -0.39
CA LYS A 72 8.35 0.47 -1.28
C LYS A 72 7.42 -0.69 -1.62
N PHE A 73 6.67 -1.21 -0.66
CA PHE A 73 5.69 -2.28 -0.88
C PHE A 73 4.59 -1.88 -1.85
N CYS A 74 4.02 -0.68 -1.70
CA CYS A 74 2.98 -0.18 -2.58
C CYS A 74 3.44 -0.04 -4.04
N SER A 75 4.74 0.21 -4.27
CA SER A 75 5.33 0.29 -5.62
C SER A 75 5.78 -1.08 -6.13
N ASN A 76 6.44 -1.87 -5.29
CA ASN A 76 6.93 -3.22 -5.60
C ASN A 76 6.82 -4.08 -4.33
N PRO A 77 5.80 -4.95 -4.22
CA PRO A 77 5.55 -5.74 -3.01
C PRO A 77 6.76 -6.55 -2.54
N LYS A 78 7.48 -7.16 -3.48
CA LYS A 78 8.66 -7.98 -3.19
C LYS A 78 9.78 -7.13 -2.57
N MET A 79 10.13 -6.01 -3.20
CA MET A 79 11.18 -5.11 -2.69
C MET A 79 10.80 -4.45 -1.38
N GLY A 80 9.51 -4.12 -1.20
CA GLY A 80 9.01 -3.55 0.05
C GLY A 80 9.13 -4.49 1.23
N LEU A 81 8.71 -5.75 1.06
CA LEU A 81 8.87 -6.77 2.10
C LEU A 81 10.34 -7.08 2.38
N GLU A 82 11.17 -7.19 1.34
CA GLU A 82 12.61 -7.42 1.52
C GLU A 82 13.24 -6.32 2.40
N PHE A 83 12.93 -5.06 2.11
CA PHE A 83 13.37 -3.93 2.94
C PHE A 83 12.85 -4.02 4.38
N LEU A 84 11.59 -4.39 4.58
CA LEU A 84 11.00 -4.54 5.92
C LEU A 84 11.66 -5.69 6.71
N PHE A 85 12.06 -6.78 6.04
CA PHE A 85 12.80 -7.89 6.64
C PHE A 85 14.23 -7.50 7.02
N GLU A 86 14.96 -6.90 6.08
CA GLU A 86 16.37 -6.46 6.27
C GLU A 86 16.52 -5.43 7.39
N ASN A 87 15.49 -4.61 7.62
CA ASN A 87 15.47 -3.61 8.68
C ASN A 87 14.83 -4.12 9.99
N HIS A 88 14.54 -5.42 10.08
CA HIS A 88 13.93 -6.06 11.26
C HIS A 88 12.60 -5.42 11.71
N ILE A 89 11.84 -4.89 10.75
CA ILE A 89 10.53 -4.25 11.01
C ILE A 89 9.41 -5.30 11.06
N ILE A 90 9.55 -6.35 10.25
CA ILE A 90 8.71 -7.54 10.27
C ILE A 90 9.62 -8.77 10.16
N GLU A 91 9.19 -9.89 10.72
CA GLU A 91 9.90 -11.16 10.58
C GLU A 91 9.63 -11.78 9.20
N ARG A 92 10.59 -12.55 8.67
CA ARG A 92 10.42 -13.32 7.43
C ARG A 92 9.63 -14.60 7.70
N ASP A 93 8.39 -14.41 8.11
CA ASP A 93 7.45 -15.46 8.47
C ASP A 93 6.09 -15.19 7.80
N PRO A 94 5.42 -16.20 7.19
CA PRO A 94 4.16 -15.98 6.52
C PRO A 94 3.08 -15.34 7.41
N ALA A 95 2.98 -15.77 8.67
CA ALA A 95 1.99 -15.24 9.60
C ALA A 95 2.31 -13.80 10.02
N ALA A 96 3.59 -13.46 10.17
CA ALA A 96 4.01 -12.08 10.42
C ALA A 96 3.65 -11.13 9.26
N VAL A 97 3.85 -11.55 8.00
CA VAL A 97 3.46 -10.77 6.82
C VAL A 97 1.94 -10.63 6.72
N ALA A 98 1.20 -11.71 6.97
CA ALA A 98 -0.26 -11.68 6.99
C ALA A 98 -0.82 -10.70 8.04
N ARG A 99 -0.29 -10.73 9.27
CA ARG A 99 -0.64 -9.76 10.32
C ARG A 99 -0.33 -8.34 9.91
N PHE A 100 0.84 -8.11 9.30
CA PHE A 100 1.21 -6.79 8.79
C PHE A 100 0.19 -6.25 7.77
N PHE A 101 -0.32 -7.09 6.86
CA PHE A 101 -1.37 -6.66 5.90
C PHE A 101 -2.69 -6.28 6.57
N VAL A 102 -3.08 -6.99 7.64
CA VAL A 102 -4.29 -6.70 8.41
C VAL A 102 -4.13 -5.41 9.22
N ASP A 103 -3.03 -5.29 9.97
CA ASP A 103 -2.74 -4.14 10.84
C ASP A 103 -2.61 -2.84 10.05
N GLU A 104 -1.98 -2.91 8.88
CA GLU A 104 -1.71 -1.76 8.02
C GLU A 104 -2.71 -1.60 6.87
N LYS A 105 -3.88 -2.24 6.94
CA LYS A 105 -4.93 -2.23 5.90
C LYS A 105 -5.36 -0.83 5.43
N ARG A 106 -5.20 0.20 6.27
CA ARG A 106 -5.51 1.61 5.93
C ARG A 106 -4.34 2.36 5.27
N ASN A 107 -3.13 1.84 5.42
CA ASN A 107 -1.88 2.50 5.02
C ASN A 107 -1.16 1.79 3.87
N LEU A 108 -1.55 0.55 3.56
CA LEU A 108 -1.06 -0.22 2.42
C LEU A 108 -2.00 -0.15 1.22
N SER A 109 -1.42 -0.25 0.03
CA SER A 109 -2.18 -0.36 -1.22
C SER A 109 -2.88 -1.72 -1.28
N LYS A 110 -4.22 -1.70 -1.38
CA LYS A 110 -5.03 -2.91 -1.58
C LYS A 110 -4.70 -3.63 -2.89
N ALA A 111 -4.25 -2.90 -3.92
CA ALA A 111 -3.75 -3.48 -5.17
C ALA A 111 -2.43 -4.22 -4.97
N ALA A 112 -1.51 -3.64 -4.20
CA ALA A 112 -0.23 -4.27 -3.87
C ALA A 112 -0.44 -5.55 -3.04
N ILE A 113 -1.35 -5.51 -2.05
CA ILE A 113 -1.75 -6.70 -1.28
C ILE A 113 -2.32 -7.77 -2.21
N GLY A 114 -3.30 -7.43 -3.04
CA GLY A 114 -3.93 -8.40 -3.95
C GLY A 114 -2.98 -8.99 -4.98
N SER A 115 -2.11 -8.16 -5.56
CA SER A 115 -1.04 -8.61 -6.47
C SER A 115 -0.11 -9.60 -5.78
N TYR A 116 0.30 -9.32 -4.53
CA TYR A 116 1.18 -10.18 -3.76
C TYR A 116 0.51 -11.50 -3.34
N LEU A 117 -0.72 -11.44 -2.82
CA LEU A 117 -1.48 -12.63 -2.42
C LEU A 117 -1.87 -13.51 -3.62
N GLY A 118 -2.00 -12.90 -4.80
CA GLY A 118 -2.28 -13.60 -6.05
C GLY A 118 -1.06 -14.25 -6.70
N GLU A 119 0.15 -14.14 -6.14
CA GLU A 119 1.34 -14.79 -6.74
C GLU A 119 1.39 -16.29 -6.47
N ILE A 120 0.62 -17.04 -7.25
CA ILE A 120 0.48 -18.50 -7.18
C ILE A 120 1.78 -19.26 -7.51
N SER A 121 2.75 -18.61 -8.16
CA SER A 121 4.03 -19.24 -8.52
C SER A 121 5.02 -19.33 -7.36
N LYS A 122 4.69 -18.74 -6.20
CA LYS A 122 5.57 -18.61 -5.04
C LYS A 122 4.93 -19.24 -3.81
N GLU A 123 5.56 -20.29 -3.30
CA GLU A 123 5.12 -21.00 -2.11
C GLU A 123 4.93 -20.09 -0.89
N PHE A 124 5.89 -19.19 -0.63
CA PHE A 124 5.81 -18.25 0.48
C PHE A 124 4.57 -17.33 0.37
N ASN A 125 4.22 -16.87 -0.83
CA ASN A 125 3.04 -16.03 -1.05
C ASN A 125 1.74 -16.81 -0.79
N MET A 126 1.68 -18.08 -1.18
CA MET A 126 0.53 -18.95 -0.89
C MET A 126 0.37 -19.18 0.61
N GLN A 127 1.47 -19.41 1.33
CA GLN A 127 1.44 -19.52 2.80
C GLN A 127 0.97 -18.21 3.46
N VAL A 128 1.41 -17.06 2.94
CA VAL A 128 0.91 -15.75 3.42
C VAL A 128 -0.60 -15.59 3.15
N LEU A 129 -1.10 -16.05 2.00
CA LEU A 129 -2.54 -16.04 1.71
C LEU A 129 -3.34 -16.90 2.69
N GLU A 130 -2.86 -18.10 3.00
CA GLU A 130 -3.49 -18.98 4.00
C GLU A 130 -3.51 -18.33 5.38
N GLU A 131 -2.39 -17.79 5.85
CA GLU A 131 -2.32 -17.08 7.13
C GLU A 131 -3.21 -15.82 7.14
N TYR A 132 -3.26 -15.08 6.03
CA TYR A 132 -4.11 -13.90 5.89
C TYR A 132 -5.60 -14.26 5.98
N LEU A 133 -6.00 -15.38 5.39
CA LEU A 133 -7.35 -15.93 5.48
C LEU A 133 -7.70 -16.42 6.89
N LYS A 134 -6.74 -17.02 7.62
CA LYS A 134 -6.93 -17.42 9.03
C LYS A 134 -7.22 -16.24 9.95
N LEU A 135 -6.70 -15.05 9.62
CA LEU A 135 -6.97 -13.80 10.35
C LEU A 135 -8.35 -13.19 10.05
N HIS A 136 -9.08 -13.71 9.06
CA HIS A 136 -10.47 -13.28 8.81
C HIS A 136 -11.43 -14.11 9.65
N GLU A 137 -12.27 -13.41 10.42
CA GLU A 137 -13.32 -14.01 11.24
C GLU A 137 -14.54 -14.32 10.37
N PHE A 138 -14.66 -15.59 9.95
CA PHE A 138 -15.81 -16.10 9.19
C PHE A 138 -16.78 -16.91 10.04
N SER A 139 -16.38 -17.30 11.26
CA SER A 139 -17.19 -18.16 12.13
C SER A 139 -18.55 -17.53 12.41
N GLY A 140 -19.62 -18.29 12.14
CA GLY A 140 -21.00 -17.86 12.36
C GLY A 140 -21.51 -16.78 11.41
N GLN A 141 -20.73 -16.37 10.40
CA GLN A 141 -21.19 -15.46 9.36
C GLN A 141 -21.82 -16.23 8.22
N ASP A 142 -22.89 -15.66 7.64
CA ASP A 142 -23.42 -16.16 6.37
C ASP A 142 -22.40 -16.00 5.24
N PHE A 143 -22.48 -16.91 4.27
CA PHE A 143 -21.49 -17.04 3.20
C PHE A 143 -21.28 -15.76 2.39
N LEU A 144 -22.38 -15.14 1.93
CA LEU A 144 -22.27 -13.97 1.06
C LEU A 144 -21.71 -12.73 1.80
N PRO A 145 -22.14 -12.39 3.03
CA PRO A 145 -21.45 -11.39 3.85
C PRO A 145 -19.96 -11.67 4.06
N ALA A 146 -19.58 -12.90 4.38
CA ALA A 146 -18.17 -13.28 4.55
C ALA A 146 -17.36 -13.05 3.27
N LEU A 147 -17.90 -13.47 2.11
CA LEU A 147 -17.29 -13.25 0.80
C LEU A 147 -17.09 -11.76 0.51
N ARG A 148 -18.10 -10.92 0.77
CA ARG A 148 -18.00 -9.46 0.58
C ARG A 148 -16.91 -8.85 1.46
N ASN A 149 -16.87 -9.23 2.74
CA ASN A 149 -15.89 -8.71 3.69
C ASN A 149 -14.46 -9.07 3.26
N PHE A 150 -14.27 -10.30 2.81
CA PHE A 150 -13.00 -10.77 2.27
C PHE A 150 -12.58 -10.00 1.01
N LEU A 151 -13.46 -9.93 -0.01
CA LEU A 151 -13.19 -9.22 -1.26
C LEU A 151 -13.05 -7.70 -1.12
N PHE A 152 -13.54 -7.13 -0.01
CA PHE A 152 -13.30 -5.73 0.32
C PHE A 152 -11.92 -5.48 0.94
N SER A 153 -11.25 -6.53 1.44
CA SER A 153 -10.00 -6.39 2.19
C SER A 153 -8.79 -6.05 1.31
N PHE A 154 -8.76 -6.53 0.06
CA PHE A 154 -7.77 -6.23 -0.96
C PHE A 154 -8.41 -6.14 -2.35
N GLN A 155 -7.67 -5.73 -3.37
CA GLN A 155 -8.16 -5.67 -4.75
C GLN A 155 -7.81 -6.96 -5.48
N LEU A 156 -8.81 -7.66 -6.03
CA LEU A 156 -8.57 -8.88 -6.80
C LEU A 156 -7.61 -8.61 -7.97
N PRO A 157 -6.65 -9.51 -8.24
CA PRO A 157 -5.84 -9.47 -9.46
C PRO A 157 -6.72 -9.63 -10.71
N GLY A 158 -6.25 -9.16 -11.86
CA GLY A 158 -6.99 -9.24 -13.11
C GLY A 158 -6.86 -10.59 -13.82
N GLU A 159 -5.80 -11.34 -13.50
CA GLU A 159 -5.51 -12.64 -14.11
C GLU A 159 -6.41 -13.74 -13.52
N SER A 160 -7.15 -14.44 -14.39
CA SER A 160 -8.16 -15.43 -14.00
C SER A 160 -7.60 -16.53 -13.08
N GLN A 161 -6.40 -17.04 -13.35
CA GLN A 161 -5.73 -18.06 -12.54
C GLN A 161 -5.45 -17.60 -11.10
N LYS A 162 -5.18 -16.31 -10.90
CA LYS A 162 -4.92 -15.75 -9.57
C LYS A 162 -6.21 -15.58 -8.78
N ILE A 163 -7.27 -15.10 -9.45
CA ILE A 163 -8.61 -15.00 -8.85
C ILE A 163 -9.08 -16.39 -8.42
N ASP A 164 -8.96 -17.38 -9.30
CA ASP A 164 -9.35 -18.76 -9.05
C ASP A 164 -8.75 -19.30 -7.75
N LYS A 165 -7.42 -19.20 -7.61
CA LYS A 165 -6.71 -19.70 -6.42
C LYS A 165 -7.10 -18.96 -5.14
N ILE A 166 -7.34 -17.65 -5.23
CA ILE A 166 -7.80 -16.84 -4.10
C ILE A 166 -9.19 -17.30 -3.63
N LEU A 167 -10.13 -17.52 -4.56
CA LEU A 167 -11.48 -17.99 -4.23
C LEU A 167 -11.47 -19.40 -3.67
N LEU A 168 -10.64 -20.29 -4.21
CA LEU A 168 -10.49 -21.64 -3.70
C LEU A 168 -9.96 -21.63 -2.24
N SER A 169 -8.97 -20.78 -1.96
CA SER A 169 -8.42 -20.61 -0.62
C SER A 169 -9.45 -20.02 0.35
N PHE A 170 -10.23 -19.04 -0.09
CA PHE A 170 -11.36 -18.49 0.67
C PHE A 170 -12.39 -19.58 1.01
N ALA A 171 -12.81 -20.37 0.02
CA ALA A 171 -13.80 -21.42 0.21
C ALA A 171 -13.33 -22.48 1.21
N HIS A 172 -12.07 -22.91 1.10
CA HIS A 172 -11.47 -23.83 2.07
C HIS A 172 -11.49 -23.25 3.50
N GLN A 173 -11.03 -22.01 3.67
CA GLN A 173 -11.00 -21.39 4.99
C GLN A 173 -12.41 -21.11 5.56
N TYR A 174 -13.37 -20.74 4.71
CA TYR A 174 -14.75 -20.50 5.14
C TYR A 174 -15.39 -21.78 5.67
N VAL A 175 -15.25 -22.91 4.97
CA VAL A 175 -15.78 -24.20 5.41
C VAL A 175 -15.07 -24.70 6.66
N LEU A 176 -13.76 -24.49 6.79
CA LEU A 176 -13.01 -24.83 8.00
C LEU A 176 -13.56 -24.10 9.24
N GLN A 177 -13.96 -22.83 9.10
CA GLN A 177 -14.56 -22.04 10.18
C GLN A 177 -16.07 -22.27 10.35
N ASN A 178 -16.74 -22.86 9.35
CA ASN A 178 -18.17 -23.14 9.33
C ASN A 178 -18.46 -24.55 8.77
N PRO A 179 -18.12 -25.63 9.51
CA PRO A 179 -18.16 -27.00 8.97
C PRO A 179 -19.54 -27.51 8.56
N SER A 180 -20.61 -26.89 9.07
CA SER A 180 -22.00 -27.24 8.75
C SER A 180 -22.59 -26.42 7.60
N ALA A 181 -21.88 -25.43 7.06
CA ALA A 181 -22.41 -24.54 6.04
C ALA A 181 -22.38 -25.16 4.63
N PHE A 182 -21.39 -26.01 4.35
CA PHE A 182 -21.21 -26.71 3.07
C PHE A 182 -20.70 -28.13 3.31
N HIS A 183 -20.98 -29.04 2.38
CA HIS A 183 -20.48 -30.42 2.46
C HIS A 183 -18.99 -30.47 2.14
N THR A 184 -18.55 -29.70 1.15
CA THR A 184 -17.16 -29.60 0.72
C THR A 184 -16.76 -28.15 0.47
N SER A 185 -15.45 -27.88 0.48
CA SER A 185 -14.91 -26.59 0.03
C SER A 185 -15.17 -26.32 -1.45
N GLN A 186 -15.41 -27.36 -2.26
CA GLN A 186 -15.75 -27.23 -3.67
C GLN A 186 -17.12 -26.57 -3.85
N ASP A 187 -18.12 -26.97 -3.07
CA ASP A 187 -19.46 -26.35 -3.09
C ASP A 187 -19.38 -24.84 -2.80
N ALA A 188 -18.61 -24.46 -1.76
CA ALA A 188 -18.39 -23.07 -1.38
C ALA A 188 -17.65 -22.29 -2.47
N TYR A 189 -16.66 -22.90 -3.14
CA TYR A 189 -15.91 -22.28 -4.22
C TYR A 189 -16.81 -21.99 -5.44
N VAL A 190 -17.63 -22.97 -5.85
CA VAL A 190 -18.57 -22.85 -6.97
C VAL A 190 -19.55 -21.70 -6.72
N LEU A 191 -20.09 -21.63 -5.49
CA LEU A 191 -21.00 -20.55 -5.11
C LEU A 191 -20.31 -19.17 -5.06
N ALA A 192 -19.03 -19.09 -4.63
CA ALA A 192 -18.26 -17.85 -4.65
C ALA A 192 -18.04 -17.34 -6.09
N TYR A 193 -17.67 -18.24 -7.01
CA TYR A 193 -17.47 -17.92 -8.41
C TYR A 193 -18.77 -17.44 -9.07
N ALA A 194 -19.86 -18.16 -8.82
CA ALA A 194 -21.20 -17.78 -9.28
C ALA A 194 -21.63 -16.40 -8.77
N ALA A 195 -21.34 -16.05 -7.51
CA ALA A 195 -21.65 -14.75 -6.96
C ALA A 195 -20.90 -13.60 -7.68
N ILE A 196 -19.64 -13.82 -8.05
CA ILE A 196 -18.81 -12.84 -8.80
C ILE A 196 -19.30 -12.68 -10.24
N LEU A 197 -19.61 -13.80 -10.90
CA LEU A 197 -20.18 -13.79 -12.24
C LEU A 197 -21.52 -13.04 -12.26
N LEU A 198 -22.42 -13.38 -11.34
CA LEU A 198 -23.72 -12.72 -11.20
C LEU A 198 -23.59 -11.23 -10.90
N ASN A 199 -22.64 -10.84 -10.05
CA ASN A 199 -22.38 -9.43 -9.77
C ASN A 199 -22.02 -8.65 -11.04
N THR A 200 -21.21 -9.26 -11.91
CA THR A 200 -20.84 -8.67 -13.20
C THR A 200 -22.05 -8.58 -14.13
N THR A 201 -22.86 -9.64 -14.22
CA THR A 201 -24.08 -9.69 -15.04
C THR A 201 -25.13 -8.64 -14.62
N LEU A 202 -25.35 -8.48 -13.31
CA LEU A 202 -26.39 -7.58 -12.80
C LEU A 202 -25.96 -6.10 -12.74
N HIS A 203 -24.68 -5.83 -12.44
CA HIS A 203 -24.25 -4.48 -12.05
C HIS A 203 -23.19 -3.84 -12.95
N ASN A 204 -22.56 -4.58 -13.88
CA ASN A 204 -21.59 -4.01 -14.81
C ASN A 204 -22.26 -3.53 -16.11
N THR A 205 -22.47 -2.22 -16.23
CA THR A 205 -23.18 -1.58 -17.37
C THR A 205 -22.45 -1.68 -18.72
N ASN A 206 -21.14 -1.98 -18.71
CA ASN A 206 -20.34 -2.15 -19.93
C ASN A 206 -20.42 -3.56 -20.52
N ALA A 207 -20.92 -4.55 -19.76
CA ALA A 207 -21.03 -5.95 -20.18
C ALA A 207 -22.37 -6.31 -20.84
N LYS A 208 -23.13 -5.31 -21.34
CA LYS A 208 -24.50 -5.47 -21.86
C LYS A 208 -24.66 -6.39 -23.08
N SER A 209 -23.59 -6.99 -23.59
CA SER A 209 -23.61 -7.81 -24.81
C SER A 209 -23.35 -9.30 -24.61
N GLN A 210 -23.10 -9.81 -23.41
CA GLN A 210 -22.99 -11.26 -23.19
C GLN A 210 -23.72 -11.72 -21.91
N ASN A 211 -24.72 -12.60 -22.08
CA ASN A 211 -25.49 -13.33 -21.06
C ASN A 211 -26.53 -12.56 -20.21
N LEU A 212 -27.44 -11.84 -20.87
CA LEU A 212 -28.69 -11.33 -20.25
C LEU A 212 -29.56 -12.44 -19.60
N SER A 213 -29.38 -13.70 -20.01
CA SER A 213 -30.14 -14.86 -19.50
C SER A 213 -29.91 -15.10 -18.01
N LEU A 214 -28.69 -14.90 -17.50
CA LEU A 214 -28.36 -15.12 -16.07
C LEU A 214 -28.81 -13.97 -15.16
N ALA A 215 -29.32 -12.87 -15.73
CA ALA A 215 -29.93 -11.81 -14.94
C ALA A 215 -31.30 -12.22 -14.40
N ASP A 216 -31.99 -13.16 -15.06
CA ASP A 216 -33.24 -13.75 -14.58
C ASP A 216 -32.97 -14.77 -13.46
N GLU A 217 -33.73 -14.67 -12.38
CA GLU A 217 -33.55 -15.50 -11.19
C GLU A 217 -33.75 -16.98 -11.47
N LYS A 218 -34.86 -17.34 -12.13
CA LYS A 218 -35.20 -18.73 -12.40
C LYS A 218 -34.14 -19.37 -13.29
N THR A 219 -33.68 -18.63 -14.29
CA THR A 219 -32.62 -19.07 -15.20
C THR A 219 -31.28 -19.24 -14.47
N PHE A 220 -30.91 -18.31 -13.59
CA PHE A 220 -29.69 -18.42 -12.78
C PHE A 220 -29.71 -19.64 -11.87
N ILE A 221 -30.80 -19.84 -11.12
CA ILE A 221 -30.97 -20.98 -10.20
C ILE A 221 -30.90 -22.30 -10.98
N GLN A 222 -31.66 -22.42 -12.07
CA GLN A 222 -31.67 -23.62 -12.91
C GLN A 222 -30.29 -23.90 -13.49
N THR A 223 -29.59 -22.87 -13.99
CA THR A 223 -28.24 -23.02 -14.56
C THR A 223 -27.26 -23.52 -13.51
N MET A 224 -27.31 -22.99 -12.27
CA MET A 224 -26.45 -23.45 -11.19
C MET A 224 -26.69 -24.92 -10.82
N LEU A 225 -27.96 -25.32 -10.73
CA LEU A 225 -28.33 -26.72 -10.44
C LEU A 225 -27.97 -27.68 -11.58
N ASP A 226 -28.03 -27.22 -12.83
CA ASP A 226 -27.71 -28.04 -14.01
C ASP A 226 -26.20 -28.13 -14.30
N PHE A 227 -25.48 -27.04 -14.06
CA PHE A 227 -24.04 -26.94 -14.32
C PHE A 227 -23.25 -27.81 -13.34
N ASP A 228 -23.69 -27.88 -12.08
CA ASP A 228 -22.96 -28.57 -11.04
C ASP A 228 -23.79 -29.67 -10.35
N LYS A 229 -24.03 -30.72 -11.12
CA LYS A 229 -24.73 -31.93 -10.67
C LYS A 229 -23.98 -32.71 -9.58
N GLU A 230 -22.73 -32.35 -9.30
CA GLU A 230 -21.89 -32.98 -8.29
C GLU A 230 -21.87 -32.19 -6.98
N THR A 231 -22.31 -30.93 -6.98
CA THR A 231 -22.46 -30.15 -5.75
C THR A 231 -23.73 -30.47 -4.98
N ASN A 232 -23.67 -30.25 -3.67
CA ASN A 232 -24.80 -30.40 -2.76
C ASN A 232 -25.40 -29.03 -2.38
N LEU A 233 -25.36 -28.07 -3.32
CA LEU A 233 -25.89 -26.72 -3.11
C LEU A 233 -27.42 -26.73 -3.12
N SER A 234 -28.04 -26.27 -2.04
CA SER A 234 -29.50 -26.16 -1.98
C SER A 234 -30.00 -24.99 -2.82
N GLU A 235 -31.18 -25.15 -3.42
CA GLU A 235 -31.86 -24.11 -4.18
C GLU A 235 -32.07 -22.81 -3.36
N GLU A 236 -32.35 -22.97 -2.06
CA GLU A 236 -32.49 -21.85 -1.12
C GLU A 236 -31.19 -21.05 -0.97
N MET A 237 -30.04 -21.72 -0.85
CA MET A 237 -28.76 -21.04 -0.72
C MET A 237 -28.38 -20.29 -2.00
N ILE A 238 -28.59 -20.91 -3.17
CA ILE A 238 -28.36 -20.26 -4.47
C ILE A 238 -29.26 -19.02 -4.63
N ARG A 239 -30.54 -19.14 -4.27
CA ARG A 239 -31.51 -18.04 -4.30
C ARG A 239 -31.12 -16.91 -3.34
N SER A 240 -30.68 -17.25 -2.12
CA SER A 240 -30.22 -16.27 -1.13
C SER A 240 -29.04 -15.45 -1.68
N VAL A 241 -28.06 -16.11 -2.32
CA VAL A 241 -26.95 -15.43 -2.99
C VAL A 241 -27.46 -14.52 -4.12
N TYR A 242 -28.36 -15.01 -4.97
CA TYR A 242 -28.92 -14.20 -6.06
C TYR A 242 -29.58 -12.92 -5.56
N HIS A 243 -30.49 -13.02 -4.58
CA HIS A 243 -31.16 -11.86 -4.02
C HIS A 243 -30.18 -10.92 -3.32
N GLY A 244 -29.21 -11.47 -2.58
CA GLY A 244 -28.20 -10.68 -1.90
C GLY A 244 -27.36 -9.86 -2.89
N ILE A 245 -26.88 -10.46 -3.99
CA ILE A 245 -26.13 -9.75 -5.04
C ILE A 245 -27.03 -8.72 -5.74
N LYS A 246 -28.26 -9.08 -6.11
CA LYS A 246 -29.22 -8.16 -6.76
C LYS A 246 -29.53 -6.94 -5.89
N SER A 247 -29.68 -7.14 -4.59
CA SER A 247 -29.96 -6.07 -3.62
C SER A 247 -28.74 -5.15 -3.40
N LYS A 248 -27.54 -5.73 -3.28
CA LYS A 248 -26.32 -4.97 -2.99
C LYS A 248 -25.18 -5.52 -3.85
N PRO A 249 -24.51 -4.74 -4.71
CA PRO A 249 -23.36 -5.24 -5.47
C PRO A 249 -22.19 -5.60 -4.54
N ILE A 250 -21.34 -6.53 -4.97
CA ILE A 250 -20.02 -6.76 -4.36
C ILE A 250 -19.19 -5.50 -4.62
N GLN A 251 -18.85 -4.80 -3.54
CA GLN A 251 -17.91 -3.68 -3.59
C GLN A 251 -16.50 -4.26 -3.62
N LEU A 252 -15.91 -4.27 -4.81
CA LEU A 252 -14.49 -4.55 -4.94
C LEU A 252 -13.69 -3.38 -4.36
N ALA A 253 -12.55 -3.67 -3.75
CA ALA A 253 -11.64 -2.63 -3.31
C ALA A 253 -11.21 -1.75 -4.50
N GLU A 254 -11.71 -0.52 -4.54
CA GLU A 254 -11.32 0.46 -5.57
C GLU A 254 -9.85 0.87 -5.44
N GLU A 255 -9.20 1.06 -6.60
CA GLU A 255 -7.85 1.59 -6.75
C GLU A 255 -7.63 2.76 -5.78
N CYS A 256 -6.76 2.57 -4.79
CA CYS A 256 -6.33 3.69 -3.99
C CYS A 256 -5.31 4.47 -4.82
N SER A 257 -5.79 5.52 -5.49
CA SER A 257 -5.04 6.64 -6.08
C SER A 257 -3.73 6.88 -5.32
N GLU A 258 -2.60 6.67 -5.99
CA GLU A 258 -1.20 7.07 -5.67
C GLU A 258 -0.74 6.93 -4.20
N PRO A 259 0.42 6.30 -3.90
CA PRO A 259 0.93 6.20 -2.54
C PRO A 259 1.09 7.59 -1.91
N SER A 260 0.21 7.93 -0.96
CA SER A 260 0.24 9.21 -0.26
C SER A 260 1.07 9.12 1.01
N ILE A 261 2.05 10.01 1.16
CA ILE A 261 2.92 10.15 2.33
C ILE A 261 2.13 10.62 3.55
N MET A 262 1.20 11.55 3.34
CA MET A 262 0.40 12.12 4.41
C MET A 262 -0.96 12.56 3.86
N ARG A 263 -1.99 12.51 4.70
CA ARG A 263 -3.34 12.98 4.35
C ARG A 263 -4.04 13.50 5.59
N GLY A 264 -4.82 14.56 5.42
CA GLY A 264 -5.40 15.26 6.57
C GLY A 264 -6.06 16.58 6.20
N TRP A 265 -6.77 17.16 7.17
CA TRP A 265 -7.40 18.47 6.99
C TRP A 265 -6.39 19.59 7.20
N LEU A 266 -6.34 20.54 6.26
CA LEU A 266 -5.66 21.82 6.44
C LEU A 266 -6.56 22.97 6.04
N TRP A 267 -6.29 24.13 6.62
CA TRP A 267 -6.79 25.40 6.12
C TRP A 267 -5.81 25.95 5.10
N LYS A 268 -6.31 26.46 3.96
CA LYS A 268 -5.50 27.17 2.97
C LYS A 268 -6.02 28.57 2.74
N LEU A 269 -5.13 29.52 2.54
CA LEU A 269 -5.48 30.87 2.11
C LEU A 269 -5.64 30.90 0.57
N GLY A 270 -6.64 31.61 0.07
CA GLY A 270 -6.79 31.83 -1.38
C GLY A 270 -5.70 32.75 -1.96
N GLY A 271 -5.44 32.63 -3.26
CA GLY A 271 -4.41 33.38 -3.98
C GLY A 271 -4.78 34.83 -4.18
N ARG A 272 -5.62 35.10 -5.19
CA ARG A 272 -6.16 36.44 -5.51
C ARG A 272 -7.09 36.96 -4.43
N VAL A 273 -7.96 36.11 -3.92
CA VAL A 273 -8.91 36.44 -2.84
C VAL A 273 -8.45 35.74 -1.56
N LYS A 274 -8.07 36.52 -0.55
CA LYS A 274 -7.48 36.04 0.71
C LYS A 274 -8.53 35.47 1.68
N ILE A 275 -9.24 34.43 1.25
CA ILE A 275 -10.21 33.71 2.08
C ILE A 275 -9.64 32.36 2.49
N TRP A 276 -9.75 32.05 3.78
CA TRP A 276 -9.39 30.74 4.33
C TRP A 276 -10.44 29.69 3.95
N LYS A 277 -9.98 28.54 3.43
CA LYS A 277 -10.83 27.41 3.09
C LYS A 277 -10.25 26.13 3.68
N ARG A 278 -11.09 25.34 4.34
CA ARG A 278 -10.74 24.00 4.83
C ARG A 278 -10.79 23.01 3.67
N ARG A 279 -9.73 22.22 3.47
CA ARG A 279 -9.63 21.23 2.40
C ARG A 279 -8.96 19.97 2.92
N TRP A 280 -9.33 18.83 2.35
CA TRP A 280 -8.66 17.57 2.61
C TRP A 280 -7.43 17.49 1.72
N PHE A 281 -6.24 17.43 2.30
CA PHE A 281 -4.98 17.38 1.58
C PHE A 281 -4.44 15.96 1.50
N VAL A 282 -3.78 15.67 0.38
CA VAL A 282 -3.09 14.40 0.14
C VAL A 282 -1.70 14.73 -0.42
N LEU A 283 -0.68 14.42 0.36
CA LEU A 283 0.72 14.63 0.03
C LEU A 283 1.30 13.39 -0.63
N THR A 284 1.92 13.54 -1.79
CA THR A 284 2.71 12.50 -2.47
C THR A 284 4.16 12.96 -2.62
N GLU A 285 5.01 12.15 -3.25
CA GLU A 285 6.43 12.51 -3.46
C GLU A 285 6.62 13.72 -4.38
N GLU A 286 5.69 13.96 -5.30
CA GLU A 286 5.83 15.01 -6.32
C GLU A 286 4.81 16.13 -6.17
N TYR A 287 3.65 15.82 -5.58
CA TYR A 287 2.51 16.72 -5.57
C TYR A 287 1.85 16.81 -4.20
N LEU A 288 1.28 17.98 -3.94
CA LEU A 288 0.31 18.18 -2.87
C LEU A 288 -1.06 18.41 -3.50
N PHE A 289 -1.95 17.44 -3.34
CA PHE A 289 -3.33 17.49 -3.82
C PHE A 289 -4.26 18.01 -2.73
N TYR A 290 -5.37 18.65 -3.14
CA TYR A 290 -6.45 18.97 -2.21
C TYR A 290 -7.86 18.81 -2.79
N TYR A 291 -8.78 18.42 -1.90
CA TYR A 291 -10.15 18.02 -2.18
C TYR A 291 -11.13 18.77 -1.27
N ASN A 292 -12.41 18.76 -1.63
CA ASN A 292 -13.47 19.32 -0.77
C ASN A 292 -13.78 18.43 0.44
N ALA A 293 -13.64 17.11 0.29
CA ALA A 293 -13.90 16.12 1.32
C ALA A 293 -12.90 14.94 1.20
N PRO A 294 -12.77 14.09 2.23
CA PRO A 294 -11.96 12.87 2.17
C PRO A 294 -12.56 11.78 1.28
N ASP A 295 -13.84 11.92 0.91
CA ASP A 295 -14.55 10.94 0.08
C ASP A 295 -14.06 10.96 -1.38
N ARG A 296 -13.93 9.75 -1.94
CA ARG A 296 -13.35 9.44 -3.26
C ARG A 296 -14.21 9.93 -4.42
N THR A 297 -15.48 10.25 -4.17
CA THR A 297 -16.39 10.87 -5.15
C THR A 297 -16.06 12.34 -5.42
N THR A 298 -15.25 12.99 -4.57
CA THR A 298 -14.98 14.42 -4.72
C THR A 298 -13.92 14.72 -5.76
N GLN A 299 -14.31 15.47 -6.79
CA GLN A 299 -13.40 15.95 -7.83
C GLN A 299 -12.23 16.73 -7.23
N ARG A 300 -11.00 16.33 -7.61
CA ARG A 300 -9.74 16.98 -7.22
C ARG A 300 -9.80 18.49 -7.50
N LYS A 301 -9.64 19.31 -6.46
CA LYS A 301 -9.79 20.77 -6.57
C LYS A 301 -8.50 21.48 -6.93
N GLY A 302 -7.35 20.98 -6.50
CA GLY A 302 -6.09 21.52 -6.99
C GLY A 302 -4.88 20.64 -6.73
N ILE A 303 -3.80 21.03 -7.39
CA ILE A 303 -2.50 20.37 -7.43
C ILE A 303 -1.43 21.43 -7.23
N VAL A 304 -0.50 21.15 -6.32
CA VAL A 304 0.71 21.96 -6.11
C VAL A 304 1.91 21.06 -6.39
N ALA A 305 2.71 21.38 -7.40
CA ALA A 305 3.96 20.66 -7.68
C ALA A 305 5.03 21.06 -6.66
N LEU A 306 5.74 20.08 -6.10
CA LEU A 306 6.66 20.29 -4.98
C LEU A 306 8.14 20.47 -5.39
N GLU A 307 8.47 20.18 -6.65
CA GLU A 307 9.85 20.19 -7.17
C GLU A 307 10.61 21.50 -6.90
N ASN A 308 9.95 22.65 -7.11
CA ASN A 308 10.55 23.98 -7.01
C ASN A 308 9.99 24.81 -5.86
N VAL A 309 9.57 24.13 -4.79
CA VAL A 309 8.96 24.75 -3.62
C VAL A 309 9.83 24.55 -2.39
N CYS A 310 9.84 25.53 -1.51
CA CYS A 310 10.38 25.47 -0.16
C CYS A 310 9.27 25.76 0.85
N ILE A 311 9.47 25.33 2.08
CA ILE A 311 8.56 25.58 3.21
C ILE A 311 9.22 26.49 4.23
N ARG A 312 8.45 27.41 4.81
CA ARG A 312 8.85 28.21 5.97
C ARG A 312 7.76 28.24 7.04
N ARG A 313 8.17 28.28 8.30
CA ARG A 313 7.30 28.51 9.45
C ARG A 313 6.86 29.98 9.48
N VAL A 314 5.63 30.26 9.90
CA VAL A 314 5.10 31.61 10.03
C VAL A 314 4.73 31.84 11.49
N SER A 315 5.58 32.57 12.21
CA SER A 315 5.54 32.62 13.68
C SER A 315 4.54 33.60 14.30
N ASN A 316 3.84 34.43 13.51
CA ASN A 316 2.97 35.49 14.03
C ASN A 316 1.85 35.86 13.03
N ASP A 317 1.08 34.87 12.56
CA ASP A 317 -0.10 35.16 11.74
C ASP A 317 -1.28 35.57 12.64
N ARG A 318 -1.74 36.81 12.52
CA ARG A 318 -2.87 37.34 13.32
C ARG A 318 -4.20 36.65 13.02
N SER A 319 -4.29 35.87 11.94
CA SER A 319 -5.54 35.26 11.48
C SER A 319 -5.72 33.80 11.89
N ARG A 320 -4.63 33.04 12.06
CA ARG A 320 -4.66 31.62 12.46
C ARG A 320 -3.36 31.20 13.14
N GLU A 321 -3.46 30.35 14.15
CA GLU A 321 -2.31 29.65 14.73
C GLU A 321 -1.83 28.52 13.82
N PHE A 322 -0.62 28.00 14.08
CA PHE A 322 -0.03 26.87 13.36
C PHE A 322 0.11 27.09 11.85
N CYS A 323 0.51 28.31 11.46
CA CYS A 323 0.67 28.70 10.06
C CYS A 323 2.05 28.34 9.49
N PHE A 324 2.05 27.91 8.23
CA PHE A 324 3.24 27.71 7.42
C PHE A 324 2.99 28.14 5.97
N GLU A 325 4.06 28.34 5.22
CA GLU A 325 3.96 28.87 3.86
C GLU A 325 4.89 28.11 2.90
N LEU A 326 4.30 27.71 1.77
CA LEU A 326 5.03 27.23 0.61
C LEU A 326 5.41 28.42 -0.27
N PHE A 327 6.66 28.48 -0.69
CA PHE A 327 7.19 29.55 -1.54
C PHE A 327 8.16 29.00 -2.59
N PRO A 328 8.35 29.67 -3.73
CA PRO A 328 9.29 29.24 -4.76
C PRO A 328 10.72 29.15 -4.22
N ARG A 329 11.46 28.12 -4.64
CA ARG A 329 12.89 28.01 -4.33
C ARG A 329 13.67 29.14 -5.03
N PRO A 330 14.54 29.88 -4.31
CA PRO A 330 15.43 30.87 -4.94
C PRO A 330 16.43 30.19 -5.88
N CYS A 331 16.53 30.65 -7.13
CA CYS A 331 17.56 30.18 -8.06
C CYS A 331 18.92 30.85 -7.72
N PRO A 332 20.06 30.13 -7.76
CA PRO A 332 21.36 30.71 -7.41
C PRO A 332 21.95 31.74 -8.38
N ASN A 333 21.31 32.01 -9.52
CA ASN A 333 21.88 32.91 -10.53
C ASN A 333 21.14 34.25 -10.58
N ASN A 334 21.62 35.22 -9.80
CA ASN A 334 21.80 36.57 -10.31
C ASN A 334 22.93 37.26 -9.56
N ASN A 335 24.01 37.50 -10.29
CA ASN A 335 25.19 38.22 -9.86
C ASN A 335 24.83 39.71 -9.73
N THR A 336 24.54 40.19 -8.52
CA THR A 336 24.66 41.61 -8.19
C THR A 336 25.33 41.75 -6.84
N ASN A 337 26.61 42.11 -6.90
CA ASN A 337 27.42 42.57 -5.78
C ASN A 337 26.70 43.66 -4.96
N GLY A 338 26.84 43.58 -3.64
CA GLY A 338 27.03 44.77 -2.81
C GLY A 338 25.90 45.18 -1.89
N VAL A 339 26.29 45.34 -0.63
CA VAL A 339 25.73 46.20 0.42
C VAL A 339 24.68 45.58 1.35
N VAL A 340 25.18 45.30 2.56
CA VAL A 340 24.44 45.16 3.81
C VAL A 340 23.72 46.48 4.10
N GLY A 341 22.39 46.46 4.22
CA GLY A 341 21.59 47.64 4.52
C GLY A 341 20.34 47.29 5.34
N SER A 342 20.28 47.84 6.54
CA SER A 342 19.21 47.72 7.53
C SER A 342 17.81 48.10 7.03
N ALA A 343 16.82 47.59 7.76
CA ALA A 343 15.38 47.83 7.60
C ALA A 343 14.98 49.29 7.32
N SER A 344 14.08 49.49 6.36
CA SER A 344 13.00 50.46 6.49
C SER A 344 11.81 50.13 5.57
N SER A 345 10.66 50.56 6.05
CA SER A 345 9.30 50.40 5.58
C SER A 345 8.97 51.03 4.22
N ASN A 346 8.00 50.43 3.55
CA ASN A 346 7.17 50.92 2.44
C ASN A 346 7.80 51.04 1.05
N GLY A 347 7.03 50.54 0.07
CA GLY A 347 7.16 50.92 -1.33
C GLY A 347 7.75 49.85 -2.25
N ASN A 348 6.84 49.05 -2.83
CA ASN A 348 6.88 48.58 -4.21
C ASN A 348 8.27 48.36 -4.86
N LEU A 349 8.74 47.12 -4.86
CA LEU A 349 9.81 46.65 -5.74
C LEU A 349 9.31 45.45 -6.54
N GLY A 350 8.91 45.71 -7.79
CA GLY A 350 8.82 44.69 -8.83
C GLY A 350 10.23 44.24 -9.19
N GLY A 351 10.51 42.95 -8.97
CA GLY A 351 11.77 42.30 -9.33
C GLY A 351 11.66 40.79 -9.16
N GLY A 352 11.33 40.08 -10.25
CA GLY A 352 11.61 38.65 -10.44
C GLY A 352 11.02 37.65 -9.42
N GLY A 353 9.77 37.82 -8.99
CA GLY A 353 9.13 36.83 -8.10
C GLY A 353 8.71 35.57 -8.87
N GLY A 354 9.43 34.46 -8.68
CA GLY A 354 9.00 33.16 -9.22
C GLY A 354 7.57 32.81 -8.79
N THR A 355 6.82 32.13 -9.65
CA THR A 355 5.47 31.63 -9.33
C THR A 355 5.52 30.15 -8.97
N ILE A 356 4.65 29.71 -8.05
CA ILE A 356 4.51 28.28 -7.76
C ILE A 356 3.67 27.65 -8.87
N ASN A 357 4.15 26.56 -9.45
CA ASN A 357 3.39 25.78 -10.44
C ASN A 357 2.21 25.09 -9.76
N THR A 358 1.04 25.74 -9.83
CA THR A 358 -0.21 25.22 -9.27
C THR A 358 -1.31 25.16 -10.31
N ARG A 359 -2.13 24.12 -10.24
CA ARG A 359 -3.32 23.93 -11.09
C ARG A 359 -4.55 23.81 -10.21
N LYS A 360 -5.65 24.45 -10.62
CA LYS A 360 -6.90 24.47 -9.85
C LYS A 360 -8.09 24.26 -10.77
N ALA A 361 -9.01 23.39 -10.36
CA ALA A 361 -10.29 23.22 -11.02
C ALA A 361 -11.26 24.36 -10.62
N ASP A 362 -11.94 24.96 -11.58
CA ASP A 362 -12.99 25.95 -11.33
C ASP A 362 -14.30 25.29 -10.82
N ARG A 363 -15.42 26.02 -10.87
CA ARG A 363 -16.72 25.49 -10.41
C ARG A 363 -17.28 24.41 -11.35
N GLU A 364 -16.84 24.39 -12.61
CA GLU A 364 -17.28 23.47 -13.67
C GLU A 364 -16.29 22.32 -13.89
N GLY A 365 -15.15 22.35 -13.19
CA GLY A 365 -14.15 21.29 -13.21
C GLY A 365 -13.00 21.54 -14.20
N VAL A 366 -12.98 22.69 -14.88
CA VAL A 366 -11.93 23.05 -15.84
C VAL A 366 -10.66 23.43 -15.08
N ILE A 367 -9.55 22.77 -15.43
CA ILE A 367 -8.25 22.98 -14.78
C ILE A 367 -7.61 24.26 -15.34
N THR A 368 -7.48 25.27 -14.49
CA THR A 368 -6.80 26.54 -14.79
C THR A 368 -5.46 26.62 -14.04
N THR A 369 -4.47 27.28 -14.63
CA THR A 369 -3.22 27.63 -13.93
C THR A 369 -3.51 28.71 -12.89
N ASP A 370 -3.14 28.46 -11.63
CA ASP A 370 -3.37 29.41 -10.54
C ASP A 370 -2.04 30.10 -10.18
N TYR A 371 -2.08 31.43 -10.10
CA TYR A 371 -0.89 32.27 -9.90
C TYR A 371 -0.75 32.58 -8.40
N HIS A 372 -0.26 31.60 -7.66
CA HIS A 372 0.15 31.80 -6.29
C HIS A 372 1.64 32.14 -6.23
N THR A 373 1.97 33.32 -5.70
CA THR A 373 3.34 33.68 -5.32
C THR A 373 3.76 32.94 -4.05
N THR A 374 2.80 32.68 -3.16
CA THR A 374 2.96 31.80 -1.99
C THR A 374 1.68 31.01 -1.71
N TYR A 375 1.82 29.87 -1.05
CA TYR A 375 0.73 29.02 -0.58
C TYR A 375 0.75 28.96 0.95
N ARG A 376 -0.07 29.80 1.60
CA ARG A 376 -0.21 29.80 3.07
C ARG A 376 -1.24 28.79 3.53
N MET A 377 -0.86 28.00 4.54
CA MET A 377 -1.67 26.95 5.13
C MET A 377 -1.60 26.99 6.66
N ALA A 378 -2.61 26.41 7.31
CA ALA A 378 -2.65 26.28 8.76
C ALA A 378 -3.19 24.90 9.16
N ALA A 379 -2.50 24.25 10.10
CA ALA A 379 -2.94 23.00 10.72
C ALA A 379 -3.98 23.25 11.82
N THR A 380 -4.63 22.20 12.32
CA THR A 380 -5.64 22.36 13.37
C THR A 380 -5.05 22.41 14.78
N ASN A 381 -3.87 21.80 14.96
CA ASN A 381 -3.15 21.73 16.23
C ASN A 381 -1.64 21.62 16.00
N SER A 382 -0.87 21.70 17.08
CA SER A 382 0.60 21.68 17.05
C SER A 382 1.20 20.37 16.56
N GLU A 383 0.55 19.23 16.84
CA GLU A 383 1.06 17.92 16.42
C GLU A 383 0.91 17.73 14.91
N GLU A 384 -0.28 18.03 14.37
CA GLU A 384 -0.51 18.05 12.92
C GLU A 384 0.39 19.06 12.22
N TYR A 385 0.61 20.22 12.83
CA TYR A 385 1.51 21.25 12.30
C TYR A 385 2.91 20.69 12.08
N GLU A 386 3.51 20.11 13.11
CA GLU A 386 4.87 19.56 13.03
C GLU A 386 4.94 18.39 12.05
N LYS A 387 3.92 17.51 12.01
CA LYS A 387 3.83 16.41 11.03
C LYS A 387 3.81 16.93 9.59
N TRP A 388 2.96 17.92 9.30
CA TRP A 388 2.85 18.50 7.95
C TRP A 388 4.11 19.24 7.54
N VAL A 389 4.66 20.08 8.42
CA VAL A 389 5.88 20.86 8.14
C VAL A 389 7.06 19.92 7.90
N THR A 390 7.26 18.92 8.76
CA THR A 390 8.36 17.96 8.63
C THR A 390 8.25 17.15 7.34
N SER A 391 7.06 16.62 7.03
CA SER A 391 6.84 15.81 5.82
C SER A 391 7.08 16.62 4.54
N LEU A 392 6.56 17.84 4.46
CA LEU A 392 6.78 18.73 3.33
C LEU A 392 8.25 19.14 3.21
N GLN A 393 8.91 19.45 4.33
CA GLN A 393 10.30 19.86 4.35
C GLN A 393 11.22 18.76 3.84
N LEU A 394 11.01 17.50 4.27
CA LEU A 394 11.75 16.33 3.79
C LEU A 394 11.65 16.16 2.27
N ILE A 395 10.45 16.30 1.70
CA ILE A 395 10.22 16.18 0.26
C ILE A 395 10.88 17.34 -0.48
N THR A 396 10.64 18.58 -0.06
CA THR A 396 11.20 19.75 -0.72
C THR A 396 12.73 19.77 -0.67
N ASN A 397 13.34 19.35 0.44
CA ASN A 397 14.79 19.28 0.58
C ASN A 397 15.41 18.23 -0.35
N ARG A 398 14.73 17.09 -0.56
CA ARG A 398 15.18 16.06 -1.51
C ARG A 398 15.33 16.63 -2.92
N PHE A 399 14.33 17.39 -3.38
CA PHE A 399 14.42 18.07 -4.67
C PHE A 399 15.54 19.11 -4.70
N GLY A 400 15.79 19.81 -3.59
CA GLY A 400 16.89 20.76 -3.48
C GLY A 400 18.27 20.11 -3.65
N ILE A 401 18.48 18.95 -3.02
CA ILE A 401 19.74 18.19 -3.14
C ILE A 401 19.92 17.63 -4.56
N ALA A 402 18.86 17.07 -5.15
CA ALA A 402 18.90 16.58 -6.53
C ALA A 402 19.21 17.69 -7.53
N ALA A 403 18.61 18.88 -7.37
CA ALA A 403 18.89 20.04 -8.20
C ALA A 403 20.33 20.56 -8.01
N ALA A 404 20.86 20.57 -6.79
CA ALA A 404 22.25 20.96 -6.51
C ALA A 404 23.24 19.98 -7.14
N ALA A 405 23.01 18.66 -7.03
CA ALA A 405 23.82 17.63 -7.67
C ALA A 405 23.80 17.74 -9.20
N ALA A 406 22.63 18.02 -9.78
CA ALA A 406 22.50 18.27 -11.22
C ALA A 406 23.29 19.53 -11.63
N ALA A 407 23.20 20.63 -10.89
CA ALA A 407 23.94 21.87 -11.17
C ALA A 407 25.47 21.69 -11.03
N SER A 408 25.95 20.93 -10.05
CA SER A 408 27.37 20.63 -9.87
C SER A 408 27.94 19.74 -10.99
N SER A 409 27.12 18.88 -11.60
CA SER A 409 27.57 18.06 -12.75
C SER A 409 27.69 18.86 -14.05
N VAL A 410 26.93 19.96 -14.19
CA VAL A 410 27.01 20.88 -15.33
C VAL A 410 28.28 21.76 -15.25
N ASN A 411 28.69 22.21 -14.05
CA ASN A 411 29.90 23.02 -13.86
C ASN A 411 31.23 22.26 -14.07
N ARG A 412 31.22 20.92 -14.08
CA ARG A 412 32.43 20.12 -14.42
C ARG A 412 32.68 19.97 -15.92
N ARG A 413 31.79 20.46 -16.79
CA ARG A 413 31.98 20.41 -18.25
C ARG A 413 32.60 21.69 -18.86
N SER A 414 32.97 22.67 -18.03
CA SER A 414 33.52 23.96 -18.48
C SER A 414 34.96 24.23 -18.05
N GLU A 415 35.76 23.19 -17.76
CA GLU A 415 37.22 23.33 -17.63
C GLU A 415 37.91 22.70 -18.86
N THR A 416 38.49 23.56 -19.68
CA THR A 416 39.33 23.22 -20.83
C THR A 416 40.64 22.57 -20.36
N PRO A 417 41.06 21.40 -20.90
CA PRO A 417 42.34 20.83 -20.55
C PRO A 417 43.47 21.44 -21.39
N LEU A 418 44.53 21.88 -20.70
CA LEU A 418 45.82 22.19 -21.31
C LEU A 418 46.53 20.92 -21.80
N ARG A 419 47.05 21.05 -23.02
CA ARG A 419 48.01 20.24 -23.79
C ARG A 419 48.89 19.26 -22.99
N GLY A 420 48.94 18.00 -23.41
CA GLY A 420 49.97 17.04 -23.00
C GLY A 420 49.79 15.59 -23.50
N ALA A 421 50.38 15.31 -24.67
CA ALA A 421 51.00 14.04 -25.12
C ALA A 421 50.22 12.68 -25.16
N SER A 422 50.10 12.17 -26.40
CA SER A 422 50.39 10.79 -26.86
C SER A 422 49.36 9.63 -26.72
N VAL A 423 48.54 9.44 -27.77
CA VAL A 423 48.46 8.28 -28.74
C VAL A 423 48.50 6.81 -28.19
N PRO A 424 47.84 5.78 -28.80
CA PRO A 424 46.76 5.74 -29.81
C PRO A 424 45.52 4.86 -29.45
N CYS A 425 44.47 5.11 -30.22
CA CYS A 425 43.27 4.31 -30.40
C CYS A 425 43.51 2.89 -30.96
N LEU A 426 42.60 1.96 -30.65
CA LEU A 426 42.22 0.87 -31.54
C LEU A 426 40.72 0.93 -31.82
N SER A 427 40.43 1.05 -33.11
CA SER A 427 39.14 1.02 -33.78
C SER A 427 38.53 -0.38 -33.83
N GLY A 428 37.21 -0.45 -33.74
CA GLY A 428 36.44 -1.67 -34.06
C GLY A 428 34.98 -1.31 -34.37
N SER A 429 34.71 -1.07 -35.64
CA SER A 429 33.40 -0.79 -36.25
C SER A 429 32.69 -2.07 -36.70
N SER A 430 31.36 -2.14 -36.54
CA SER A 430 30.37 -2.80 -37.45
C SER A 430 28.98 -2.69 -36.80
N SER A 431 28.06 -1.84 -37.28
CA SER A 431 27.17 -1.94 -38.45
C SER A 431 26.01 -2.94 -38.32
N SER A 432 24.78 -2.37 -38.23
CA SER A 432 23.49 -2.76 -38.84
C SER A 432 22.92 -4.18 -38.57
N THR A 433 21.62 -4.44 -38.38
CA THR A 433 20.44 -4.01 -39.18
C THR A 433 19.13 -4.48 -38.49
N THR A 434 18.08 -3.67 -38.57
CA THR A 434 16.62 -3.94 -38.67
C THR A 434 16.01 -5.32 -38.32
N SER A 435 14.90 -5.35 -37.56
CA SER A 435 13.53 -5.46 -38.12
C SER A 435 12.44 -5.63 -37.06
N SER A 436 11.29 -5.06 -37.40
CA SER A 436 9.99 -5.02 -36.71
C SER A 436 9.22 -6.35 -36.79
N ALA A 437 8.37 -6.65 -35.79
CA ALA A 437 7.09 -7.35 -36.00
C ALA A 437 6.15 -7.21 -34.78
N LEU A 438 4.89 -6.86 -35.08
CA LEU A 438 3.68 -6.87 -34.25
C LEU A 438 3.15 -8.31 -34.01
N ILE A 439 2.13 -8.42 -33.13
CA ILE A 439 1.11 -9.49 -32.89
C ILE A 439 1.05 -9.75 -31.37
N GLY A 440 -0.06 -9.85 -30.64
CA GLY A 440 -1.49 -10.05 -30.91
C GLY A 440 -2.07 -10.79 -29.69
N ALA A 441 -3.29 -10.46 -29.26
CA ALA A 441 -3.95 -10.98 -28.05
C ALA A 441 -4.33 -12.48 -28.16
N PRO A 442 -4.44 -13.24 -27.05
CA PRO A 442 -4.96 -14.62 -27.07
C PRO A 442 -6.39 -14.72 -26.52
N GLY A 443 -7.20 -15.51 -27.23
CA GLY A 443 -8.53 -15.96 -26.85
C GLY A 443 -8.54 -17.31 -26.11
N LEU A 444 -9.73 -17.65 -25.61
CA LEU A 444 -10.11 -18.84 -24.84
C LEU A 444 -10.00 -20.17 -25.64
N PRO A 445 -9.81 -21.33 -24.98
CA PRO A 445 -9.81 -22.63 -25.64
C PRO A 445 -11.21 -23.27 -25.72
N SER A 446 -11.45 -23.95 -26.85
CA SER A 446 -12.61 -24.80 -27.16
C SER A 446 -12.18 -26.27 -27.14
N VAL A 447 -13.02 -27.16 -26.59
CA VAL A 447 -12.90 -28.61 -26.73
C VAL A 447 -14.28 -29.24 -26.97
N ALA A 448 -14.29 -30.24 -27.88
CA ALA A 448 -15.25 -31.34 -28.06
C ALA A 448 -16.27 -31.30 -29.23
N SER A 449 -15.83 -31.85 -30.37
CA SER A 449 -16.38 -33.02 -31.11
C SER A 449 -17.91 -33.31 -31.26
N GLN A 450 -18.32 -33.33 -32.55
CA GLN A 450 -19.24 -34.27 -33.29
C GLN A 450 -20.78 -34.16 -33.08
N PRO A 451 -21.67 -34.61 -34.01
CA PRO A 451 -21.51 -35.23 -35.36
C PRO A 451 -22.40 -34.62 -36.50
N ASN A 452 -22.31 -35.23 -37.71
CA ASN A 452 -22.97 -34.89 -39.00
C ASN A 452 -24.53 -34.87 -39.00
N PRO A 453 -25.17 -34.11 -39.94
CA PRO A 453 -26.63 -33.97 -40.01
C PRO A 453 -27.33 -34.99 -40.93
N ILE A 454 -28.54 -35.37 -40.50
CA ILE A 454 -29.53 -36.15 -41.25
C ILE A 454 -30.34 -35.20 -42.15
N THR A 455 -30.59 -35.67 -43.37
CA THR A 455 -31.43 -35.12 -44.44
C THR A 455 -32.89 -34.84 -44.03
N SER A 456 -33.46 -33.71 -44.45
CA SER A 456 -34.91 -33.55 -44.59
C SER A 456 -35.29 -32.75 -45.85
N VAL A 457 -36.01 -33.45 -46.73
CA VAL A 457 -36.69 -32.98 -47.94
C VAL A 457 -38.08 -32.43 -47.58
N SER A 458 -38.48 -31.32 -48.20
CA SER A 458 -39.84 -30.91 -48.62
C SER A 458 -39.88 -29.37 -48.66
N GLY A 459 -40.27 -28.66 -49.72
CA GLY A 459 -41.16 -29.04 -50.82
C GLY A 459 -42.57 -28.52 -50.53
N SER A 460 -42.78 -27.20 -50.64
CA SER A 460 -44.12 -26.58 -50.65
C SER A 460 -44.77 -26.75 -52.02
N PRO A 461 -46.11 -26.81 -52.09
CA PRO A 461 -46.83 -26.35 -53.26
C PRO A 461 -47.71 -25.13 -52.94
N GLU A 462 -47.90 -24.31 -53.98
CA GLU A 462 -49.00 -23.37 -54.20
C GLU A 462 -50.35 -24.02 -53.81
N ILE A 463 -51.29 -23.37 -53.13
CA ILE A 463 -52.00 -22.10 -53.38
C ILE A 463 -52.47 -21.53 -52.04
#